data_AF-A0A0J8GMH7-F1
#
_entry.id   AF-A0A0J8GMH7-F1
#
_cell.length_a   1.000
_cell.length_b   1.000
_cell.length_c   1.000
_cell.angle_alpha   90.00
_cell.angle_beta   90.00
_cell.angle_gamma   90.00
#
_symmetry.space_group_name_H-M   'P 1'
#
loop_
_entity.id
_entity.type
_entity.pdbx_description
1 polymer ?
#
loop_
_entity_poly.entity_id
_entity_poly.type
_entity_poly.pdbx_seq_one_letter_code
_entity_poly.pdbx_strand_id
1 'polypeptide(L)'
;MSDSDLFFGILCITGYLAPISFVLNDTHTKGQEKNFWLIAMIFLSWLAWLAYITSVPNLLKDMFSSWLPEYLFRSPAKRIKY
;
A
#
# COMPACT_ATOMS: atom_id res chain seq x y z
N MET A 1 -8.16 8.76 25.56
CA MET A 1 -6.95 8.81 24.72
C MET A 1 -5.80 8.46 25.65
N SER A 2 -5.12 7.33 25.46
CA SER A 2 -3.99 6.98 26.33
C SER A 2 -2.75 7.75 25.88
N ASP A 3 -1.86 8.13 26.80
CA ASP A 3 -0.61 8.83 26.45
C ASP A 3 0.22 8.03 25.43
N SER A 4 0.15 6.70 25.52
CA SER A 4 0.73 5.76 24.54
C SER A 4 0.20 5.96 23.11
N ASP A 5 -1.09 6.25 22.93
CA ASP A 5 -1.66 6.51 21.60
C ASP A 5 -1.07 7.80 21.01
N LEU A 6 -0.85 8.82 21.85
CA LEU A 6 -0.25 10.09 21.43
C LEU A 6 1.21 9.91 21.01
N PHE A 7 2.02 9.19 21.80
CA PHE A 7 3.40 8.87 21.45
C PHE A 7 3.49 8.06 20.15
N PHE A 8 2.58 7.10 19.96
CA PHE A 8 2.51 6.30 18.74
C PHE A 8 2.13 7.15 17.52
N GLY A 9 1.17 8.07 17.68
CA GLY A 9 0.79 9.02 16.63
C GLY A 9 1.94 9.94 16.23
N ILE A 10 2.69 10.47 17.20
CA ILE A 10 3.87 11.31 16.96
C ILE A 10 4.95 10.52 16.23
N LEU A 11 5.26 9.30 16.66
CA LEU A 11 6.24 8.43 15.99
C LEU A 11 5.83 8.10 14.56
N CYS A 12 4.54 7.84 14.31
CA CYS A 12 4.04 7.61 12.95
C CYS A 12 4.23 8.84 12.06
N ILE A 13 3.89 10.04 12.57
CA ILE A 13 4.05 11.30 11.83
C ILE A 13 5.54 11.58 11.58
N THR A 14 6.40 11.45 12.59
CA THR A 14 7.85 11.67 12.44
C THR A 14 8.48 10.65 11.50
N GLY A 15 8.10 9.37 11.59
CA GLY A 15 8.56 8.33 10.68
C GLY A 15 8.11 8.59 9.23
N TYR A 16 6.93 9.16 9.04
CA TYR A 16 6.43 9.57 7.72
C TYR A 16 7.18 10.79 7.15
N LEU A 17 7.55 11.77 7.99
CA LEU A 17 8.32 12.94 7.56
C LEU A 17 9.82 12.67 7.44
N ALA A 18 10.36 11.68 8.15
CA ALA A 18 11.79 11.37 8.19
C ALA A 18 12.44 11.22 6.80
N PRO A 19 11.87 10.45 5.85
CA PRO A 19 12.51 10.32 4.56
C PRO A 19 12.42 11.64 3.75
N ILE A 20 11.35 12.43 3.90
CA ILE A 20 11.21 13.76 3.28
C ILE A 20 12.29 14.72 3.80
N SER A 21 12.48 14.76 5.11
CA SER A 21 13.53 15.57 5.75
C SER A 21 14.93 15.10 5.37
N PHE A 22 15.15 13.80 5.20
CA PHE A 22 16.43 13.23 4.75
C PHE A 22 16.81 13.70 3.34
N VAL A 23 15.85 13.68 2.41
CA VAL A 23 16.05 14.16 1.02
C VAL A 23 16.26 15.67 0.96
N LEU A 24 15.55 16.43 1.80
CA LEU A 24 15.69 17.88 1.82
C LEU A 24 17.03 18.33 2.39
N ASN A 25 17.52 17.66 3.44
CA ASN A 25 18.75 17.99 4.14
C ASN A 25 20.01 17.51 3.42
N ASP A 26 19.87 16.60 2.45
CA ASP A 26 20.97 16.19 1.61
C ASP A 26 21.44 17.35 0.70
N THR A 27 22.74 17.65 0.80
CA THR A 27 23.42 18.70 0.02
C THR A 27 24.06 18.17 -1.26
N HIS A 28 24.07 16.84 -1.44
CA HIS A 28 24.66 16.15 -2.58
C HIS A 28 23.71 16.07 -3.78
N THR A 29 22.40 15.99 -3.55
CA THR A 29 21.37 15.93 -4.59
C THR A 29 20.94 17.34 -5.03
N LYS A 30 21.06 17.66 -6.33
CA LYS A 30 20.74 18.99 -6.88
C LYS A 30 19.69 18.90 -7.99
N GLY A 31 18.73 19.83 -7.98
CA GLY A 31 17.73 19.97 -9.04
C GLY A 31 16.76 18.78 -9.13
N GLN A 32 16.82 18.03 -10.24
CA GLN A 32 15.87 16.96 -10.58
C GLN A 32 16.00 15.70 -9.71
N GLU A 33 17.14 15.51 -9.05
CA GLU A 33 17.39 14.34 -8.20
C GLU A 33 16.49 14.34 -6.94
N LYS A 34 16.16 15.53 -6.42
CA LYS A 34 15.20 15.67 -5.30
C LYS A 34 13.78 15.29 -5.71
N ASN A 35 13.38 15.56 -6.96
CA ASN A 35 12.09 15.12 -7.49
C ASN A 35 12.03 13.61 -7.64
N PHE A 36 13.12 12.97 -8.09
CA PHE A 36 13.19 11.51 -8.18
C PHE A 36 13.03 10.86 -6.80
N TRP A 37 13.66 11.44 -5.77
CA TRP A 37 13.53 10.94 -4.41
C TRP A 37 12.12 11.11 -3.81
N LEU A 38 11.44 12.21 -4.12
CA LEU A 38 10.01 12.39 -3.78
C LEU A 38 9.14 11.32 -4.45
N ILE A 39 9.38 11.05 -5.74
CA ILE A 39 8.68 10.00 -6.49
C ILE A 39 8.97 8.63 -5.88
N ALA A 40 10.23 8.35 -5.52
CA ALA A 40 10.64 7.10 -4.89
C ALA A 40 9.93 6.87 -3.56
N MET A 41 9.71 7.91 -2.75
CA MET A 41 8.93 7.80 -1.52
C MET A 41 7.45 7.52 -1.74
N ILE A 42 6.85 8.19 -2.73
CA ILE A 42 5.46 7.90 -3.12
C ILE A 42 5.35 6.44 -3.60
N PHE A 43 6.34 5.96 -4.35
CA PHE A 43 6.41 4.59 -4.82
C PHE A 43 6.58 3.58 -3.68
N LEU A 44 7.44 3.87 -2.70
CA LEU A 44 7.61 3.03 -1.51
C LEU A 44 6.35 2.98 -0.63
N SER A 45 5.66 4.10 -0.47
CA SER A 45 4.36 4.14 0.23
C SER A 45 3.34 3.23 -0.46
N TRP A 46 3.26 3.30 -1.79
CA TRP A 46 2.42 2.40 -2.58
C TRP A 46 2.85 0.93 -2.45
N LEU A 47 4.16 0.66 -2.45
CA LEU A 47 4.69 -0.70 -2.26
C LEU A 47 4.37 -1.26 -0.87
N ALA A 48 4.37 -0.45 0.18
CA ALA A 48 3.94 -0.88 1.51
C ALA A 48 2.46 -1.29 1.51
N TRP A 49 1.61 -0.57 0.78
CA TRP A 49 0.20 -0.92 0.59
C TRP A 49 0.03 -2.22 -0.22
N LEU A 50 0.79 -2.41 -1.30
CA LEU A 50 0.81 -3.68 -2.05
C LEU A 50 1.35 -4.84 -1.22
N ALA A 51 2.39 -4.61 -0.43
CA ALA A 51 2.95 -5.60 0.51
C ALA A 51 1.92 -5.99 1.57
N TYR A 52 1.12 -5.04 2.07
CA TYR A 52 0.00 -5.33 2.96
C TYR A 52 -1.07 -6.20 2.28
N ILE A 53 -1.48 -5.83 1.06
CA ILE A 53 -2.48 -6.60 0.30
C ILE A 53 -1.99 -8.04 0.02
N THR A 54 -0.70 -8.21 -0.27
CA THR A 54 -0.10 -9.52 -0.57
C THR A 54 0.21 -10.33 0.68
N SER A 55 0.56 -9.69 1.80
CA SER A 55 0.89 -10.37 3.05
C SER A 55 -0.34 -10.83 3.83
N VAL A 56 -1.52 -10.24 3.60
CA VAL A 56 -2.79 -10.71 4.17
C VAL A 56 -3.37 -11.80 3.27
N PRO A 57 -3.26 -13.09 3.63
CA PRO A 57 -3.88 -14.14 2.86
C PRO A 57 -5.40 -13.94 2.90
N ASN A 58 -6.03 -14.01 1.71
CA ASN A 58 -7.47 -13.83 1.43
C ASN A 58 -7.95 -12.40 1.16
N LEU A 59 -7.28 -11.33 1.60
CA LEU A 59 -7.71 -9.97 1.26
C LEU A 59 -7.74 -9.75 -0.26
N LEU A 60 -6.70 -10.23 -0.95
CA LEU A 60 -6.63 -10.17 -2.41
C LEU A 60 -7.71 -11.04 -3.08
N LYS A 61 -8.05 -12.19 -2.50
CA LYS A 61 -9.11 -13.07 -3.03
C LYS A 61 -10.50 -12.46 -2.84
N ASP A 62 -10.73 -11.82 -1.70
CA ASP A 62 -12.00 -11.16 -1.35
C ASP A 62 -12.20 -9.87 -2.15
N MET A 63 -11.13 -9.09 -2.37
CA MET A 63 -11.17 -7.96 -3.30
C MET A 63 -11.46 -8.42 -4.73
N PHE A 64 -10.81 -9.50 -5.17
CA PHE A 64 -10.98 -10.01 -6.53
C PHE A 64 -12.36 -10.64 -6.73
N SER A 65 -12.93 -11.32 -5.73
CA SER A 65 -14.28 -11.88 -5.79
C SER A 65 -15.37 -10.80 -5.77
N SER A 66 -15.13 -9.68 -5.09
CA SER A 66 -16.05 -8.54 -5.13
C SER A 66 -16.00 -7.77 -6.45
N TRP A 67 -14.89 -7.85 -7.18
CA TRP A 67 -14.70 -7.16 -8.46
C TRP A 67 -15.07 -8.02 -9.68
N LEU A 68 -14.87 -9.34 -9.59
CA LEU A 68 -15.28 -10.28 -10.63
C LEU A 68 -16.71 -10.74 -10.41
N PRO A 69 -17.64 -10.43 -11.32
CA PRO A 69 -19.00 -10.84 -11.12
C PRO A 69 -19.12 -12.35 -11.37
N GLU A 70 -19.99 -13.03 -10.61
CA GLU A 70 -20.14 -14.49 -10.58
C GLU A 70 -20.48 -15.13 -11.94
N TYR A 71 -20.79 -14.33 -12.97
CA TYR A 71 -21.03 -14.81 -14.33
C TYR A 71 -19.80 -15.47 -14.96
N LEU A 72 -18.58 -15.14 -14.54
CA LEU A 72 -17.35 -15.69 -15.13
C LEU A 72 -16.97 -17.07 -14.58
N PHE A 73 -17.48 -17.46 -13.41
CA PHE A 73 -17.15 -18.73 -12.74
C PHE A 73 -18.26 -19.79 -12.84
N ARG A 74 -19.41 -19.46 -13.44
CA ARG A 74 -20.49 -20.42 -13.70
C ARG A 74 -20.08 -21.38 -14.82
N SER A 75 -19.37 -22.46 -14.46
CA SER A 75 -19.13 -23.59 -15.36
C SER A 75 -20.47 -24.24 -15.75
N PRO A 76 -20.77 -24.43 -17.06
CA PRO A 76 -22.06 -24.95 -17.52
C PRO A 76 -22.33 -26.44 -17.20
N ALA A 77 -21.42 -27.11 -16.49
CA ALA A 77 -21.38 -28.57 -16.38
C ALA A 77 -22.35 -29.23 -15.37
N LYS A 78 -23.38 -28.55 -14.87
CA LYS A 78 -24.37 -29.15 -13.94
C LYS A 78 -25.83 -28.96 -14.35
N ARG A 79 -26.08 -28.84 -15.66
CA ARG A 79 -27.43 -28.64 -16.22
C ARG A 79 -28.05 -29.89 -16.86
N ILE A 80 -27.50 -31.07 -16.60
CA ILE A 80 -28.06 -32.34 -17.08
C ILE A 80 -27.91 -33.41 -15.98
N LYS A 81 -28.95 -33.57 -15.17
CA LYS A 81 -29.24 -34.81 -14.46
C LYS A 81 -30.66 -35.20 -14.86
N TYR A 82 -30.75 -36.22 -15.72
CA TYR A 82 -31.97 -36.96 -16.02
C TYR A 82 -32.21 -37.98 -14.90
#